data_AF-A0AAV5CC43-F1
#
_entry.id   AF-A0AAV5CC43-F1
#
_cell.length_a   1.000
_cell.length_b   1.000
_cell.length_c   1.000
_cell.angle_alpha   90.00
_cell.angle_beta   90.00
_cell.angle_gamma   90.00
#
_symmetry.space_group_name_H-M   'P 1'
#
loop_
_entity.id
_entity.type
_entity.pdbx_description
1 polymer ?
#
loop_
_entity_poly.entity_id
_entity_poly.type
_entity_poly.pdbx_seq_one_letter_code
_entity_poly.pdbx_strand_id
1 'polypeptide(L)'
;MASGSPATDVVLHNAVVVTMDGALRVLRKGAIAVAGDRIAAVGPSTEILAAFPGAAQILDLGGRIVLPGLVNTHVHTSQQLARGIADDVDLMTWLHGRIWPYESHMTEEDSYASTLLCGIEFIRSGVSSFAAGHTPTLTCISLDC
;
A
#
# COMPACT_ATOMS: atom_id res chain seq x y z
N MET A 1 19.43 -34.42 2.04
CA MET A 1 18.40 -33.78 1.22
C MET A 1 18.76 -32.32 1.11
N ALA A 2 19.05 -31.82 -0.09
CA ALA A 2 19.62 -30.50 -0.30
C ALA A 2 18.64 -29.41 0.16
N SER A 3 19.03 -28.65 1.19
CA SER A 3 18.35 -27.42 1.59
C SER A 3 18.71 -26.34 0.57
N GLY A 4 17.97 -26.27 -0.54
CA GLY A 4 18.04 -25.13 -1.44
C GLY A 4 17.59 -23.89 -0.68
N SER A 5 18.45 -22.87 -0.60
CA SER A 5 17.98 -21.53 -0.21
C SER A 5 16.81 -21.16 -1.12
N PRO A 6 15.72 -20.56 -0.60
CA PRO A 6 14.60 -20.16 -1.44
C PRO A 6 15.17 -19.31 -2.59
N ALA A 7 14.85 -19.71 -3.82
CA ALA A 7 15.26 -18.96 -4.99
C ALA A 7 14.74 -17.53 -4.82
N THR A 8 15.63 -16.55 -4.91
CA THR A 8 15.25 -15.14 -4.77
C THR A 8 14.52 -14.72 -6.04
N ASP A 9 13.34 -14.13 -5.90
CA ASP A 9 12.49 -13.82 -7.05
C ASP A 9 12.94 -12.53 -7.72
N VAL A 10 13.13 -11.47 -6.92
CA VAL A 10 13.43 -10.13 -7.41
C VAL A 10 14.52 -9.48 -6.58
N VAL A 11 15.51 -8.88 -7.24
CA VAL A 11 16.43 -7.90 -6.65
C VAL A 11 16.18 -6.54 -7.27
N LEU A 12 15.79 -5.57 -6.44
CA LEU A 12 15.67 -4.16 -6.80
C LEU A 12 16.96 -3.46 -6.37
N HIS A 13 17.74 -2.87 -7.29
CA HIS A 13 19.04 -2.27 -6.97
C HIS A 13 19.20 -0.84 -7.48
N ASN A 14 20.30 -0.20 -7.07
CA ASN A 14 20.62 1.19 -7.42
C ASN A 14 19.49 2.16 -7.03
N ALA A 15 18.93 1.98 -5.82
CA ALA A 15 17.89 2.85 -5.27
C ALA A 15 18.40 3.68 -4.09
N VAL A 16 17.70 4.77 -3.78
CA VAL A 16 17.76 5.41 -2.47
C VAL A 16 16.74 4.71 -1.57
N VAL A 17 17.18 3.77 -0.75
CA VAL A 17 16.30 2.98 0.13
C VAL A 17 16.19 3.67 1.48
N VAL A 18 14.99 4.13 1.82
CA VAL A 18 14.65 4.66 3.14
C VAL A 18 14.02 3.51 3.93
N THR A 19 14.76 2.90 4.86
CA THR A 19 14.36 1.59 5.41
C THR A 19 13.23 1.67 6.43
N MET A 20 13.13 2.81 7.14
CA MET A 20 12.27 2.96 8.32
C MET A 20 12.50 1.88 9.40
N ASP A 21 13.70 1.27 9.42
CA ASP A 21 14.09 0.37 10.51
C ASP A 21 14.41 1.15 11.80
N GLY A 22 14.69 0.43 12.90
CA GLY A 22 14.98 1.07 14.19
C GLY A 22 16.19 2.02 14.20
N ALA A 23 17.07 1.93 13.20
CA ALA A 23 18.20 2.83 13.03
C ALA A 23 17.96 3.94 11.98
N LEU A 24 16.76 3.99 11.37
CA LEU A 24 16.34 4.97 10.38
C LEU A 24 17.35 5.14 9.24
N ARG A 25 17.90 4.01 8.76
CA ARG A 25 18.95 4.02 7.73
C ARG A 25 18.41 4.55 6.39
N VAL A 26 19.26 5.29 5.69
CA VAL A 26 19.05 5.71 4.30
C VAL A 26 20.23 5.24 3.45
N LEU A 27 19.97 4.29 2.56
CA LEU A 27 20.98 3.69 1.69
C LEU A 27 20.93 4.37 0.31
N ARG A 28 21.86 5.28 0.01
CA ARG A 28 21.87 6.06 -1.24
C ARG A 28 22.12 5.24 -2.51
N LYS A 29 22.75 4.08 -2.36
CA LYS A 29 22.93 3.04 -3.40
C LYS A 29 22.55 1.70 -2.78
N GLY A 30 21.30 1.62 -2.34
CA GLY A 30 20.73 0.46 -1.69
C GLY A 30 20.10 -0.52 -2.67
N ALA A 31 19.84 -1.72 -2.17
CA ALA A 31 19.09 -2.75 -2.86
C ALA A 31 18.23 -3.54 -1.87
N ILE A 32 17.18 -4.16 -2.40
CA ILE A 32 16.22 -5.00 -1.69
C ILE A 32 16.11 -6.30 -2.45
N ALA A 33 16.32 -7.43 -1.76
CA ALA A 33 16.03 -8.76 -2.28
C ALA A 33 14.69 -9.25 -1.72
N VAL A 34 13.84 -9.78 -2.59
CA VAL A 34 12.50 -10.30 -2.26
C VAL A 34 12.42 -11.78 -2.63
N ALA A 35 11.89 -12.58 -1.71
CA ALA A 35 11.60 -13.99 -1.92
C ALA A 35 10.18 -14.28 -1.41
N GLY A 36 9.29 -14.70 -2.31
CA GLY A 36 7.86 -14.83 -2.07
C GLY A 36 7.24 -13.52 -1.58
N ASP A 37 6.59 -13.59 -0.43
CA ASP A 37 5.92 -12.47 0.25
C ASP A 37 6.82 -11.71 1.24
N ARG A 38 8.13 -11.99 1.25
CA ARG A 38 9.06 -11.42 2.25
C ARG A 38 10.25 -10.71 1.64
N ILE A 39 10.68 -9.67 2.34
CA ILE A 39 11.99 -9.05 2.13
C ILE A 39 13.05 -9.98 2.70
N ALA A 40 13.88 -10.55 1.82
CA ALA A 40 14.95 -11.46 2.20
C ALA A 40 16.18 -10.70 2.73
N ALA A 41 16.50 -9.55 2.14
CA ALA A 41 17.61 -8.71 2.58
C ALA A 41 17.48 -7.25 2.10
N VAL A 42 18.08 -6.33 2.85
CA VAL A 42 18.22 -4.92 2.50
C VAL A 42 19.63 -4.46 2.84
N GLY A 43 20.31 -3.82 1.90
CA GLY A 43 21.71 -3.41 2.08
C GLY A 43 22.26 -2.62 0.90
N PRO A 44 23.57 -2.30 0.90
CA PRO A 44 24.25 -1.70 -0.24
C PRO A 44 24.07 -2.57 -1.51
N SER A 45 23.86 -1.94 -2.67
CA SER A 45 23.59 -2.68 -3.92
C SER A 45 24.67 -3.70 -4.26
N THR A 46 25.94 -3.37 -4.03
CA THR A 46 27.07 -4.27 -4.30
C THR A 46 27.01 -5.54 -3.45
N GLU A 47 26.60 -5.44 -2.20
CA GLU A 47 26.52 -6.56 -1.27
C GLU A 47 25.33 -7.46 -1.60
N ILE A 48 24.16 -6.87 -1.87
CA ILE A 48 22.94 -7.62 -2.21
C ILE A 48 23.10 -8.34 -3.57
N LEU A 49 23.65 -7.67 -4.59
CA LEU A 49 23.89 -8.31 -5.88
C LEU A 49 24.86 -9.49 -5.78
N ALA A 50 25.88 -9.38 -4.93
CA ALA A 50 26.84 -10.48 -4.69
C ALA A 50 26.23 -11.63 -3.88
N ALA A 51 25.32 -11.34 -2.94
CA ALA A 51 24.65 -12.34 -2.12
C ALA A 51 23.53 -13.09 -2.87
N PHE A 52 22.91 -12.45 -3.87
CA PHE A 52 21.79 -12.99 -4.64
C PHE A 52 22.04 -13.03 -6.16
N PRO A 53 23.14 -13.66 -6.64
CA PRO A 53 23.50 -13.63 -8.06
C PRO A 53 22.55 -14.44 -8.96
N GLY A 54 21.74 -15.32 -8.38
CA GLY A 54 20.77 -16.19 -9.07
C GLY A 54 19.31 -15.73 -8.95
N ALA A 55 19.07 -14.45 -8.65
CA ALA A 55 17.70 -13.94 -8.58
C ALA A 55 17.00 -14.04 -9.94
N ALA A 56 15.73 -14.43 -9.96
CA ALA A 56 14.99 -14.61 -11.22
C ALA A 56 14.86 -13.29 -12.02
N GLN A 57 14.78 -12.17 -11.31
CA GLN A 57 14.77 -10.83 -11.90
C GLN A 57 15.69 -9.89 -11.13
N ILE A 58 16.44 -9.08 -11.88
CA ILE A 58 17.28 -8.01 -11.33
C ILE A 58 16.87 -6.71 -12.01
N LEU A 59 16.39 -5.76 -11.23
CA LEU A 59 15.81 -4.50 -11.70
C LEU A 59 16.65 -3.32 -11.19
N ASP A 60 17.23 -2.56 -12.11
CA ASP A 60 17.89 -1.29 -11.82
C ASP A 60 16.83 -0.19 -11.66
N LEU A 61 16.76 0.42 -10.48
CA LEU A 61 15.82 1.49 -10.15
C LEU A 61 16.34 2.89 -10.50
N GLY A 62 17.54 3.03 -11.04
CA GLY A 62 18.05 4.29 -11.62
C GLY A 62 18.14 5.46 -10.62
N GLY A 63 18.39 5.16 -9.35
CA GLY A 63 18.46 6.16 -8.28
C GLY A 63 17.10 6.60 -7.72
N ARG A 64 15.99 5.94 -8.08
CA ARG A 64 14.67 6.22 -7.49
C ARG A 64 14.64 5.95 -5.99
N ILE A 65 13.70 6.59 -5.31
CA ILE A 65 13.48 6.39 -3.87
C ILE A 65 12.56 5.18 -3.68
N VAL A 66 12.94 4.30 -2.75
CA VAL A 66 12.09 3.22 -2.26
C VAL A 66 11.79 3.44 -0.79
N LEU A 67 10.50 3.38 -0.46
CA LEU A 67 9.94 3.53 0.87
C LEU A 67 9.08 2.29 1.17
N PRO A 68 8.88 1.93 2.45
CA PRO A 68 7.76 1.09 2.83
C PRO A 68 6.45 1.70 2.33
N GLY A 69 5.51 0.86 1.93
CA GLY A 69 4.18 1.32 1.54
C GLY A 69 3.51 2.07 2.69
N LEU A 70 2.77 3.13 2.35
CA LEU A 70 2.10 3.96 3.34
C LEU A 70 0.93 3.21 3.98
N VAL A 71 0.72 3.44 5.27
CA VAL A 71 -0.39 2.87 6.03
C VAL A 71 -1.40 3.97 6.33
N ASN A 72 -2.59 3.87 5.74
CA ASN A 72 -3.71 4.77 6.07
C ASN A 72 -4.51 4.21 7.25
N THR A 73 -4.31 4.78 8.44
CA THR A 73 -4.87 4.22 9.68
C THR A 73 -6.37 4.45 9.87
N HIS A 74 -7.03 5.23 9.00
CA HIS A 74 -8.48 5.46 9.08
C HIS A 74 -9.02 5.99 7.75
N VAL A 75 -10.00 5.29 7.17
CA VAL A 75 -10.72 5.76 5.98
C VAL A 75 -12.17 5.29 5.97
N HIS A 76 -13.07 6.09 5.39
CA HIS A 76 -14.43 5.70 5.06
C HIS A 76 -14.55 5.44 3.56
N THR A 77 -14.45 4.19 3.14
CA THR A 77 -14.38 3.84 1.71
C THR A 77 -15.69 4.10 0.94
N SER A 78 -16.83 4.08 1.65
CA SER A 78 -18.15 4.45 1.11
C SER A 78 -18.29 5.93 0.77
N GLN A 79 -17.46 6.80 1.35
CA GLN A 79 -17.56 8.25 1.18
C GLN A 79 -16.68 8.77 0.04
N GLN A 80 -15.97 7.89 -0.69
CA GLN A 80 -15.07 8.30 -1.77
C GLN A 80 -15.80 9.00 -2.92
N LEU A 81 -17.01 8.54 -3.26
CA LEU A 81 -17.87 9.19 -4.26
C LEU A 81 -18.52 10.48 -3.75
N ALA A 82 -18.55 10.72 -2.43
CA ALA A 82 -19.15 11.90 -1.81
C ALA A 82 -18.23 13.13 -1.79
N ARG A 83 -17.05 13.07 -2.40
CA ARG A 83 -16.11 14.21 -2.37
C ARG A 83 -16.73 15.46 -2.98
N GLY A 84 -16.72 16.54 -2.21
CA GLY A 84 -17.24 17.84 -2.61
C GLY A 84 -18.74 18.06 -2.37
N ILE A 85 -19.49 17.06 -1.87
CA ILE A 85 -20.96 17.20 -1.71
C ILE A 85 -21.37 17.89 -0.40
N ALA A 86 -20.45 17.97 0.57
CA ALA A 86 -20.74 18.37 1.95
C ALA A 86 -19.72 19.38 2.50
N ASP A 87 -19.07 20.14 1.63
CA ASP A 87 -18.07 21.14 2.04
C ASP A 87 -18.76 22.34 2.74
N ASP A 88 -17.96 23.16 3.43
CA ASP A 88 -18.34 24.46 4.00
C ASP A 88 -19.49 24.46 5.03
N VAL A 89 -19.63 23.39 5.81
CA VAL A 89 -20.59 23.29 6.92
C VAL A 89 -19.95 22.77 8.21
N ASP A 90 -20.61 22.96 9.36
CA ASP A 90 -20.17 22.39 10.63
C ASP A 90 -20.32 20.86 10.66
N LEU A 91 -19.61 20.21 11.59
CA LEU A 91 -19.58 18.75 11.71
C LEU A 91 -20.98 18.11 11.83
N MET A 92 -21.90 18.72 12.59
CA MET A 92 -23.21 18.12 12.82
C MET A 92 -24.08 18.25 11.58
N THR A 93 -24.00 19.39 10.89
CA THR A 93 -24.65 19.58 9.59
C THR A 93 -24.05 18.67 8.51
N TRP A 94 -22.72 18.54 8.46
CA TRP A 94 -22.02 17.60 7.58
C TRP A 94 -22.51 16.18 7.81
N LEU A 95 -22.49 15.71 9.06
CA LEU A 95 -22.80 14.33 9.40
C LEU A 95 -24.30 14.02 9.21
N HIS A 96 -25.16 14.72 9.93
CA HIS A 96 -26.60 14.42 9.97
C HIS A 96 -27.35 14.95 8.75
N GLY A 97 -26.93 16.11 8.22
CA GLY A 97 -27.62 16.81 7.15
C GLY A 97 -27.16 16.42 5.75
N ARG A 98 -25.95 15.85 5.59
CA ARG A 98 -25.37 15.53 4.28
C ARG A 98 -24.95 14.08 4.16
N ILE A 99 -24.02 13.63 4.99
CA ILE A 99 -23.37 12.32 4.84
C ILE A 99 -24.31 11.16 5.17
N TRP A 100 -25.00 11.17 6.31
CA TRP A 100 -25.94 10.10 6.62
C TRP A 100 -27.08 9.97 5.61
N PRO A 101 -27.72 11.07 5.15
CA PRO A 101 -28.67 11.00 4.05
C PRO A 101 -28.03 10.40 2.79
N TYR A 102 -26.84 10.85 2.39
CA TYR A 102 -26.12 10.27 1.25
C TYR A 102 -25.91 8.76 1.39
N GLU A 103 -25.34 8.32 2.52
CA GLU A 103 -25.06 6.90 2.78
C GLU A 103 -26.33 6.06 2.85
N SER A 104 -27.43 6.60 3.39
CA SER A 104 -28.72 5.90 3.48
C SER A 104 -29.38 5.61 2.12
N HIS A 105 -28.96 6.32 1.06
CA HIS A 105 -29.43 6.10 -0.31
C HIS A 105 -28.45 5.28 -1.16
N MET A 106 -27.28 4.90 -0.63
CA MET A 106 -26.32 4.07 -1.36
C MET A 106 -26.85 2.65 -1.51
N THR A 107 -26.65 2.11 -2.71
CA THR A 107 -26.80 0.68 -2.99
C THR A 107 -25.49 -0.06 -2.73
N GLU A 108 -25.54 -1.40 -2.77
CA GLU A 108 -24.32 -2.23 -2.73
C GLU A 108 -23.38 -1.91 -3.90
N GLU A 109 -23.93 -1.64 -5.09
CA GLU A 109 -23.16 -1.26 -6.28
C GLU A 109 -22.43 0.09 -6.07
N ASP A 110 -23.10 1.07 -5.47
CA ASP A 110 -22.48 2.36 -5.14
C ASP A 110 -21.32 2.20 -4.14
N SER A 111 -21.53 1.36 -3.12
CA SER A 111 -20.50 1.08 -2.10
C SER A 111 -19.29 0.35 -2.69
N TYR A 112 -19.54 -0.62 -3.57
CA TYR A 112 -18.51 -1.33 -4.31
C TYR A 112 -17.71 -0.37 -5.20
N ALA A 113 -18.39 0.45 -6.01
CA ALA A 113 -17.75 1.41 -6.90
C ALA A 113 -16.92 2.45 -6.12
N SER A 114 -17.46 2.95 -5.00
CA SER A 114 -16.77 3.88 -4.10
C SER A 114 -15.50 3.26 -3.51
N THR A 115 -15.60 2.03 -3.01
CA THR A 115 -14.47 1.31 -2.42
C THR A 115 -13.40 0.97 -3.45
N LEU A 116 -13.80 0.55 -4.66
CA LEU A 116 -12.87 0.30 -5.76
C LEU A 116 -12.11 1.57 -6.16
N LEU A 117 -12.81 2.69 -6.29
CA LEU A 117 -12.18 3.99 -6.57
C LEU A 117 -11.19 4.37 -5.46
N CYS A 118 -11.55 4.14 -4.20
CA CYS A 118 -10.67 4.36 -3.05
C CYS A 118 -9.39 3.53 -3.15
N GLY A 119 -9.49 2.24 -3.47
CA GLY A 119 -8.34 1.34 -3.67
C GLY A 119 -7.42 1.76 -4.82
N ILE A 120 -7.99 2.20 -5.95
CA ILE A 120 -7.19 2.70 -7.09
C ILE A 120 -6.38 3.94 -6.70
N GLU A 121 -6.99 4.85 -5.94
CA GLU A 121 -6.30 6.04 -5.46
C GLU A 121 -5.21 5.71 -4.45
N PHE A 122 -5.44 4.75 -3.55
CA PHE A 122 -4.42 4.25 -2.64
C PHE A 122 -3.19 3.71 -3.36
N ILE A 123 -3.38 2.87 -4.38
CA ILE A 123 -2.28 2.34 -5.18
C ILE A 123 -1.51 3.49 -5.85
N ARG A 124 -2.23 4.48 -6.42
CA ARG A 124 -1.60 5.65 -7.06
C ARG A 124 -0.85 6.55 -6.08
N SER A 125 -1.30 6.65 -4.84
CA SER A 125 -0.70 7.49 -3.80
C SER A 125 0.35 6.76 -2.95
N GLY A 126 0.62 5.47 -3.22
CA GLY A 126 1.59 4.67 -2.49
C GLY A 126 1.09 4.11 -1.16
N VAL A 127 -0.22 4.10 -0.92
CA VAL A 127 -0.84 3.41 0.22
C VAL A 127 -0.97 1.92 -0.11
N SER A 128 -0.35 1.07 0.70
CA SER A 128 -0.38 -0.39 0.53
C SER A 128 -1.28 -1.08 1.55
N SER A 129 -1.65 -0.40 2.64
CA SER A 129 -2.50 -0.96 3.69
C SER A 129 -3.34 0.14 4.30
N PHE A 130 -4.57 -0.19 4.69
CA PHE A 130 -5.50 0.75 5.29
C PHE A 130 -6.44 0.09 6.28
N ALA A 131 -6.96 0.89 7.23
CA ALA A 131 -8.04 0.49 8.12
C ALA A 131 -9.33 1.22 7.72
N ALA A 132 -10.29 0.47 7.18
CA ALA A 132 -11.59 1.03 6.81
C ALA A 132 -12.55 1.03 8.02
N GLY A 133 -13.09 2.20 8.34
CA GLY A 133 -14.20 2.35 9.27
C GLY A 133 -15.52 2.30 8.51
N HIS A 134 -16.28 1.21 8.67
CA HIS A 134 -17.64 1.13 8.13
C HIS A 134 -18.62 0.51 9.13
N THR A 135 -19.84 1.05 9.15
CA THR A 135 -21.03 0.60 9.90
C THR A 135 -21.54 -0.75 9.32
N PRO A 136 -22.28 -1.59 10.08
CA PRO A 136 -22.29 -3.04 9.94
C PRO A 136 -23.18 -3.51 8.79
N THR A 137 -22.65 -3.59 7.58
CA THR A 137 -23.21 -4.47 6.55
C THR A 137 -22.07 -5.22 5.88
N LEU A 138 -22.02 -6.52 6.19
CA LEU A 138 -21.10 -7.55 5.71
C LEU A 138 -20.65 -7.32 4.27
N THR A 139 -19.35 -7.10 4.04
CA THR A 139 -18.51 -7.97 3.19
C THR A 139 -17.05 -7.70 3.55
N CYS A 140 -16.38 -8.69 4.12
CA CYS A 140 -14.92 -8.73 4.11
C CYS A 140 -14.54 -8.82 2.63
N ILE A 141 -14.01 -7.75 2.03
CA ILE A 141 -13.31 -7.88 0.74
C ILE A 141 -12.01 -8.60 1.08
N SER A 142 -12.08 -9.93 1.20
CA SER A 142 -10.93 -10.78 0.94
C SER A 142 -10.61 -10.57 -0.53
N LEU A 143 -9.65 -9.68 -0.79
CA LEU A 143 -8.85 -9.78 -2.00
C LEU A 143 -8.08 -11.10 -1.87
N ASP A 144 -8.74 -12.20 -2.21
CA ASP A 144 -8.07 -13.44 -2.55
C ASP A 144 -7.29 -13.15 -3.84
N CYS A 145 -6.05 -12.71 -3.63
CA CYS A 145 -4.98 -12.86 -4.62
C CYS A 145 -4.57 -14.33 -4.70
#